data_AF-A0A1V8RSP4-F1
#
_entry.id   AF-A0A1V8RSP4-F1
#
_cell.length_a   1.000
_cell.length_b   1.000
_cell.length_c   1.000
_cell.angle_alpha   90.00
_cell.angle_beta   90.00
_cell.angle_gamma   90.00
#
_symmetry.space_group_name_H-M   'P 1'
#
loop_
_entity.id
_entity.type
_entity.pdbx_description
1 polymer ?
#
loop_
_entity_poly.entity_id
_entity_poly.type
_entity_poly.pdbx_seq_one_letter_code
_entity_poly.pdbx_strand_id
1 'polypeptide(L)'
;MALRVEPHVAGHKSAGLPQPEEVFLSWLMAQPEGADLAAAVDVEIGRLGRYAGRHPGPLKLAELFRNFRHCLDAKPRRSFATAGRVPGTSCAQSSPCRRR
;
A
#
# COMPACT_ATOMS: atom_id res chain seq x y z
N MET A 1 -20.99 -27.88 17.35
CA MET A 1 -20.37 -27.56 16.05
C MET A 1 -19.73 -26.20 16.17
N ALA A 2 -18.45 -26.15 16.55
CA ALA A 2 -17.70 -24.90 16.64
C ALA A 2 -16.96 -24.70 15.32
N LEU A 3 -17.28 -23.63 14.60
CA LEU A 3 -16.57 -23.23 13.39
C LEU A 3 -15.15 -22.79 13.80
N ARG A 4 -14.15 -23.60 13.44
CA ARG A 4 -12.76 -23.17 13.38
C ARG A 4 -12.67 -22.06 12.35
N VAL A 5 -12.60 -20.81 12.81
CA VAL A 5 -12.07 -19.72 12.01
C VAL A 5 -10.56 -19.92 12.01
N GLU A 6 -10.04 -20.51 10.93
CA GLU A 6 -8.61 -20.53 10.63
C GLU A 6 -8.22 -19.15 10.08
N PRO A 7 -7.40 -18.35 10.78
CA PRO A 7 -6.79 -17.19 10.17
C PRO A 7 -5.66 -17.70 9.26
N HIS A 8 -6.00 -17.80 7.97
CA HIS A 8 -5.04 -17.97 6.90
C HIS A 8 -4.31 -16.63 6.69
N VAL A 9 -3.02 -16.64 7.03
CA VAL A 9 -1.84 -16.09 6.32
C VAL A 9 -0.78 -15.82 7.39
N ALA A 10 -0.17 -16.88 7.90
CA ALA A 10 1.13 -16.77 8.54
C ALA A 10 2.18 -16.99 7.44
N GLY A 11 2.52 -15.90 6.75
CA GLY A 11 3.74 -15.84 5.96
C GLY A 11 4.91 -16.30 6.85
N HIS A 12 5.76 -17.15 6.28
CA HIS A 12 6.75 -17.94 6.97
C HIS A 12 7.53 -17.15 8.04
N LYS A 13 7.28 -17.45 9.32
CA LYS A 13 8.22 -17.12 10.40
C LYS A 13 9.48 -17.95 10.19
N SER A 14 10.37 -17.47 9.34
CA SER A 14 11.79 -17.78 9.51
C SER A 14 12.15 -17.34 10.93
N ALA A 15 12.73 -18.23 11.72
CA ALA A 15 13.26 -17.95 13.06
C ALA A 15 14.49 -17.02 13.00
N GLY A 16 14.39 -15.94 12.23
CA GLY A 16 15.41 -14.94 11.95
C GLY A 16 14.83 -13.53 12.08
N LEU A 17 15.70 -12.54 11.85
CA LEU A 17 15.34 -11.11 11.93
C LEU A 17 14.09 -10.82 11.08
N PRO A 18 13.19 -9.93 11.54
CA PRO A 18 11.97 -9.60 10.82
C PRO A 18 12.30 -9.09 9.41
N GLN A 19 11.43 -9.41 8.46
CA GLN A 19 11.56 -8.89 7.10
C GLN A 19 11.43 -7.35 7.13
N PRO A 20 12.18 -6.61 6.30
CA PRO A 20 12.14 -5.15 6.30
C PRO A 20 10.72 -4.60 6.01
N GLU A 21 9.91 -5.31 5.23
CA GLU A 21 8.52 -4.97 4.95
C GLU A 21 7.66 -4.98 6.23
N GLU A 22 7.84 -5.99 7.09
CA GLU A 22 7.11 -6.11 8.36
C GLU A 22 7.52 -5.01 9.35
N VAL A 23 8.81 -4.67 9.37
CA VAL A 23 9.33 -3.56 10.19
C VAL A 23 8.75 -2.22 9.70
N PHE A 24 8.69 -2.02 8.39
CA PHE A 24 8.10 -0.83 7.78
C PHE A 24 6.60 -0.70 8.11
N LEU A 25 5.82 -1.79 7.96
CA LEU A 25 4.39 -1.79 8.32
C LEU A 25 4.17 -1.55 9.81
N SER A 26 4.98 -2.16 10.67
CA SER A 26 4.92 -1.92 12.12
C SER A 26 5.22 -0.46 12.46
N TRP A 27 6.19 0.15 11.77
CA TRP A 27 6.51 1.56 11.93
C TRP A 27 5.34 2.46 11.50
N LEU A 28 4.66 2.14 10.39
CA LEU A 28 3.48 2.89 9.92
C LEU A 28 2.33 2.81 10.92
N MET A 29 2.04 1.63 11.46
CA MET A 29 0.96 1.44 12.44
C MET A 29 1.26 2.10 13.79
N ALA A 30 2.53 2.34 14.11
CA ALA A 30 2.95 3.00 15.34
C ALA A 30 2.92 4.54 15.26
N GLN A 31 2.58 5.13 14.10
CA GLN A 31 2.53 6.58 13.97
C GLN A 31 1.34 7.16 14.74
N PRO A 32 1.54 8.26 15.49
CA PRO A 32 0.44 8.91 16.19
C PRO A 32 -0.55 9.54 15.21
N GLU A 33 -1.79 9.71 15.65
CA GLU A 33 -2.81 10.40 14.86
C GLU A 33 -2.39 11.84 14.57
N GLY A 34 -2.48 12.26 13.31
CA GLY A 34 -2.06 13.58 12.87
C GLY A 34 -0.55 13.78 12.74
N ALA A 35 0.27 12.72 12.83
CA ALA A 35 1.70 12.80 12.60
C ALA A 35 2.03 13.30 11.18
N ASP A 36 3.03 14.16 11.07
CA ASP A 36 3.66 14.46 9.78
C ASP A 36 4.50 13.26 9.35
N LEU A 37 3.88 12.38 8.56
CA LEU A 37 4.51 11.19 8.02
C LEU A 37 5.75 11.52 7.19
N ALA A 38 5.76 12.65 6.49
CA ALA A 38 6.90 13.03 5.68
C ALA A 38 8.11 13.32 6.58
N ALA A 39 7.93 14.16 7.60
CA ALA A 39 8.98 14.46 8.57
C ALA A 39 9.44 13.20 9.34
N ALA A 40 8.51 12.33 9.74
CA ALA A 40 8.81 11.08 10.43
C ALA A 40 9.66 10.13 9.56
N VAL A 41 9.37 10.04 8.26
CA VAL A 41 10.16 9.26 7.31
C VAL A 41 11.59 9.81 7.16
N ASP A 42 11.77 11.13 7.08
CA ASP A 42 13.11 11.73 6.97
C ASP A 42 14.00 11.38 8.17
N VAL A 43 13.42 11.41 9.37
CA VAL A 43 14.12 11.01 10.60
C VAL A 43 14.58 9.56 10.53
N GLU A 44 13.71 8.65 10.09
CA GLU A 44 14.03 7.22 10.02
C GLU A 44 15.05 6.93 8.89
N ILE A 45 14.96 7.60 7.73
CA ILE A 45 15.99 7.52 6.68
C ILE A 45 17.35 7.99 7.23
N GLY A 46 17.37 9.10 7.96
CA GLY A 46 18.60 9.60 8.59
C GLY A 46 19.15 8.63 9.64
N ARG A 47 18.29 7.93 10.38
CA ARG A 47 18.70 6.90 11.34
C ARG A 47 19.29 5.68 10.63
N LEU A 48 18.64 5.18 9.58
CA LEU A 48 19.12 4.04 8.80
C LEU A 48 20.40 4.36 8.01
N GLY A 49 20.56 5.60 7.55
CA GLY A 49 21.79 6.06 6.89
C GLY A 49 23.04 6.04 7.77
N ARG A 50 22.87 6.07 9.10
CA ARG A 50 23.97 5.94 10.08
C ARG A 50 24.31 4.49 10.42
N TYR A 51 23.55 3.52 9.90
CA TYR A 51 23.80 2.12 10.14
C TYR A 51 25.07 1.67 9.39
N ALA A 52 26.11 1.31 10.14
CA ALA A 52 27.40 0.86 9.60
C ALA A 52 27.55 -0.68 9.57
N GLY A 53 26.49 -1.43 9.88
CA GLY A 53 26.54 -2.89 9.92
C GLY A 53 26.46 -3.54 8.53
N ARG A 54 26.81 -4.82 8.46
CA ARG A 54 26.87 -5.59 7.19
C ARG A 54 25.55 -6.25 6.78
N HIS A 55 24.48 -6.04 7.55
CA HIS A 55 23.19 -6.68 7.28
C HIS A 55 22.46 -5.96 6.12
N PRO A 56 21.93 -6.69 5.12
CA PRO A 56 21.24 -6.09 3.98
C PRO A 56 19.84 -5.55 4.33
N GLY A 57 19.24 -6.02 5.44
CA GLY A 57 17.89 -5.62 5.88
C GLY A 57 17.71 -4.10 6.04
N PRO A 58 18.54 -3.40 6.84
CA PRO A 58 18.48 -1.94 6.98
C PRO A 58 18.62 -1.16 5.67
N LEU A 59 19.39 -1.67 4.70
CA LEU A 59 19.52 -1.04 3.38
C LEU A 59 18.20 -1.13 2.59
N LYS A 60 17.58 -2.32 2.57
CA LYS A 60 16.26 -2.53 1.96
C LYS A 60 15.18 -1.69 2.66
N LEU A 61 15.23 -1.62 3.98
CA LEU A 61 14.29 -0.80 4.75
C LEU A 61 14.44 0.69 4.40
N ALA A 62 15.67 1.19 4.25
CA ALA A 62 15.91 2.57 3.84
C ALA A 62 15.37 2.85 2.42
N GLU A 63 15.43 1.87 1.52
CA GLU A 63 14.83 1.97 0.18
C GLU A 63 13.30 2.07 0.24
N LEU A 64 12.64 1.25 1.06
CA LEU A 64 11.20 1.34 1.29
C LEU A 64 10.78 2.73 1.80
N PHE A 65 11.52 3.26 2.77
CA PHE A 65 11.28 4.61 3.30
C PHE A 65 11.47 5.71 2.25
N ARG A 66 12.50 5.63 1.40
CA ARG A 66 12.71 6.59 0.30
C ARG A 66 11.57 6.55 -0.71
N ASN A 67 11.15 5.35 -1.12
CA ASN A 67 10.02 5.19 -2.02
C ASN A 67 8.74 5.77 -1.42
N PHE A 68 8.49 5.50 -0.14
CA PHE A 68 7.34 6.05 0.56
C PHE A 68 7.41 7.59 0.66
N ARG A 69 8.59 8.16 0.94
CA ARG A 69 8.78 9.62 0.93
C ARG A 69 8.46 10.23 -0.42
N HIS A 70 8.91 9.61 -1.51
CA HIS A 70 8.56 10.05 -2.87
C HIS A 70 7.06 9.98 -3.13
N CYS A 71 6.35 8.97 -2.61
CA CYS A 71 4.89 8.90 -2.70
C CYS A 71 4.17 9.99 -1.88
N LEU A 72 4.72 10.39 -0.74
CA LEU A 72 4.16 11.49 0.07
C LEU A 72 4.39 12.86 -0.59
N ASP A 73 5.55 13.06 -1.24
CA ASP A 73 5.89 14.28 -1.97
C ASP A 73 5.16 14.36 -3.32
N ALA A 74 4.89 13.21 -3.93
CA ALA A 74 4.06 13.11 -5.11
C ALA A 74 2.65 13.63 -4.77
N LYS A 75 2.41 14.90 -5.13
CA LYS A 75 1.13 15.58 -5.06
C LYS A 75 0.02 14.58 -5.40
N PRO A 76 -1.02 14.41 -4.57
CA PRO A 76 -2.07 13.45 -4.86
C PRO A 76 -2.60 13.79 -6.25
N ARG A 77 -2.34 12.90 -7.23
CA ARG A 77 -3.11 12.90 -8.46
C ARG A 77 -4.52 12.68 -7.98
N ARG A 78 -5.33 13.75 -7.99
CA ARG A 78 -6.77 13.72 -7.76
C ARG A 78 -7.37 12.70 -8.71
N SER A 79 -7.36 11.43 -8.32
CA SER A 79 -8.10 10.35 -8.97
C SER A 79 -9.49 10.34 -8.36
N PHE A 80 -10.23 11.44 -8.55
CA PHE A 80 -11.68 11.37 -8.51
C PHE A 80 -12.15 10.91 -9.89
N ALA A 81 -11.86 9.65 -10.24
CA ALA A 81 -12.62 8.96 -11.27
C ALA A 81 -13.75 8.20 -10.57
N THR A 82 -14.66 8.98 -9.99
CA THR A 82 -16.03 8.54 -9.71
C THR A 82 -16.69 8.33 -11.06
N ALA A 83 -16.61 7.11 -11.59
CA ALA A 83 -17.47 6.66 -12.68
C ALA A 83 -17.99 5.27 -12.34
N GLY A 84 -18.80 5.23 -11.28
CA GLY A 84 -19.91 4.30 -11.24
C GLY A 84 -20.83 4.58 -12.44
N ARG A 85 -20.50 4.02 -13.60
CA ARG A 85 -21.45 3.78 -14.67
C ARG A 85 -21.52 2.27 -14.84
N VAL A 86 -22.42 1.67 -14.07
CA VAL A 86 -23.05 0.40 -14.46
C VAL A 86 -23.53 0.55 -15.91
N PRO A 87 -23.07 -0.27 -16.88
CA PRO A 87 -23.75 -0.38 -18.15
C PRO A 87 -25.11 -0.99 -17.88
N GLY A 88 -26.11 -0.12 -17.76
CA GLY A 88 -27.51 -0.49 -17.79
C GLY A 88 -27.80 -1.25 -19.06
N THR A 89 -28.32 -2.45 -18.86
CA THR A 89 -28.98 -3.30 -19.84
C THR A 89 -30.00 -2.55 -20.70
N SER A 90 -30.13 -3.00 -21.95
CA SER A 90 -31.38 -3.00 -22.73
C SER A 90 -31.81 -1.68 -23.43
N CYS A 91 -31.49 -1.60 -24.72
CA CYS A 91 -32.42 -1.16 -25.77
C CYS A 91 -32.41 -2.30 -26.81
N ALA A 92 -33.28 -3.31 -26.73
CA ALA A 92 -34.67 -3.26 -27.18
C ALA A 92 -34.86 -2.47 -28.50
N GLN A 93 -34.94 -3.23 -29.59
CA GLN A 93 -35.88 -3.07 -30.70
C GLN A 93 -35.77 -1.78 -31.54
N SER A 94 -35.21 -1.94 -32.74
CA SER A 94 -35.54 -1.10 -33.89
C SER A 94 -35.66 -1.97 -35.12
N SER A 95 -36.90 -2.37 -35.40
CA SER A 95 -37.32 -2.95 -36.67
C SER A 95 -37.01 -1.99 -37.83
N PRO A 96 -36.51 -2.46 -38.97
CA PRO A 96 -36.31 -1.61 -40.14
C PRO A 96 -37.63 -1.34 -40.86
N CYS A 97 -38.11 -0.11 -40.78
CA CYS A 97 -39.07 0.43 -41.75
C CYS A 97 -38.39 0.49 -43.14
N ARG A 98 -38.56 -0.53 -43.98
CA ARG A 98 -38.19 -0.45 -45.40
C ARG A 98 -39.43 -0.07 -46.21
N ARG A 99 -39.54 1.23 -46.52
CA ARG A 99 -40.32 1.73 -47.66
C ARG A 99 -39.63 1.26 -48.94
N ARG A 100 -40.37 0.58 -49.81
CA ARG A 100 -40.76 0.99 -51.18
C ARG A 100 -40.94 -0.22 -52.08
#